data_AF-J9E3X2-F1
#
_entry.id   AF-J9E3X2-F1
#
_cell.length_a   1.000
_cell.length_b   1.000
_cell.length_c   1.000
_cell.angle_alpha   90.00
_cell.angle_beta   90.00
_cell.angle_gamma   90.00
#
_symmetry.space_group_name_H-M   'P 1'
#
loop_
_entity.id
_entity.type
_entity.pdbx_description
1 polymer ?
#
loop_
_entity_poly.entity_id
_entity_poly.type
_entity_poly.pdbx_seq_one_letter_code
_entity_poly.pdbx_strand_id
1 'polypeptide(L)'
;AADWLCKIRELQPLVENHPTLVVSEFVYTVLWLLSFFCALRYGSRYVYTWVGVYLLAIFTESIKFADESINVMFYSQTVLTIMGMRTPLYLLCGIYHTLFYTSYIIVKRIRLKWWGEAAANGLLVCLLSLPLQMMGTKLLWWQWYNGDPRLINTFYSVPLVVLAWYAVLGTSFSASLYLFRKGFLREEYDWKRFATEFFCVFGAALLAICLATLQYIIFFHILHDIFQIHSIFPLTLLLFVYAITVLKALLNSKMDYDLLDTGKDQLIEIPLGERCIRAFAEISIVAIHFLLHMLLAVFSSPENIISEGIHQAVGSCGEMEQIFSPFGLVGFQFTSLLSTCNLL
;
A
#
# COMPACT_ATOMS: atom_id res chain seq x y z
N ALA A 1 -13.20 -22.26 20.02
CA ALA A 1 -12.47 -21.12 20.62
C ALA A 1 -12.39 -20.03 19.55
N ALA A 2 -12.45 -18.76 19.91
CA ALA A 2 -12.40 -17.68 18.92
C ALA A 2 -10.99 -17.63 18.30
N ASP A 3 -10.86 -18.10 17.06
CA ASP A 3 -9.61 -18.10 16.28
C ASP A 3 -9.31 -16.66 15.80
N TRP A 4 -9.02 -15.77 16.75
CA TRP A 4 -8.72 -14.37 16.48
C TRP A 4 -7.34 -14.20 15.83
N LEU A 5 -6.36 -14.99 16.25
CA LEU A 5 -4.97 -14.83 15.81
C LEU A 5 -4.74 -15.29 14.38
N CYS A 6 -5.15 -16.51 14.05
CA CYS A 6 -4.96 -17.08 12.73
C CYS A 6 -5.98 -18.18 12.50
N LYS A 7 -6.62 -18.16 11.33
CA LYS A 7 -7.46 -19.25 10.85
C LYS A 7 -6.85 -19.83 9.60
N ILE A 8 -6.73 -21.15 9.60
CA ILE A 8 -6.25 -21.95 8.49
C ILE A 8 -7.46 -22.54 7.78
N ARG A 9 -7.48 -22.44 6.45
CA ARG A 9 -8.53 -23.02 5.62
C ARG A 9 -7.99 -24.14 4.73
N GLU A 10 -8.84 -25.13 4.45
CA GLU A 10 -8.54 -26.16 3.48
C GLU A 10 -8.36 -25.57 2.07
N LEU A 11 -7.33 -26.03 1.36
CA LEU A 11 -6.93 -25.49 0.07
C LEU A 11 -7.88 -25.88 -1.06
N GLN A 12 -8.40 -27.11 -1.04
CA GLN A 12 -9.23 -27.64 -2.13
C GLN A 12 -10.46 -26.78 -2.46
N PRO A 13 -11.34 -26.41 -1.51
CA PRO A 13 -12.50 -25.57 -1.83
C PRO A 13 -12.09 -24.18 -2.34
N LEU A 14 -10.96 -23.64 -1.87
CA LEU A 14 -10.46 -22.35 -2.30
C LEU A 14 -9.93 -22.39 -3.74
N VAL A 15 -9.32 -23.50 -4.16
CA VAL A 15 -8.88 -23.71 -5.55
C VAL A 15 -10.06 -23.87 -6.49
N GLU A 16 -11.12 -24.56 -6.05
CA GLU A 16 -12.33 -24.77 -6.85
C GLU A 16 -13.12 -23.47 -7.03
N ASN A 17 -13.31 -22.69 -5.97
CA ASN A 17 -14.17 -21.49 -5.98
C ASN A 17 -13.43 -20.18 -6.28
N HIS A 18 -12.13 -20.11 -5.97
CA HIS A 18 -11.35 -18.88 -6.01
C HIS A 18 -9.88 -19.03 -6.48
N PRO A 19 -9.64 -19.69 -7.64
CA PRO A 19 -8.29 -20.07 -8.08
C PRO A 19 -7.33 -18.89 -8.24
N THR A 20 -7.84 -17.73 -8.68
CA THR A 20 -7.02 -16.52 -8.89
C THR A 20 -6.42 -15.97 -7.59
N LEU A 21 -7.12 -16.15 -6.46
CA LEU A 21 -6.65 -15.72 -5.14
C LEU A 21 -5.54 -16.64 -4.65
N VAL A 22 -5.67 -17.96 -4.85
CA VAL A 22 -4.61 -18.93 -4.54
C VAL A 22 -3.33 -18.64 -5.33
N VAL A 23 -3.46 -18.37 -6.63
CA VAL A 23 -2.32 -17.98 -7.48
C VAL A 23 -1.68 -16.69 -6.97
N SER A 24 -2.51 -15.69 -6.62
CA SER A 24 -2.05 -14.42 -6.05
C SER A 24 -1.30 -14.62 -4.73
N GLU A 25 -1.87 -15.38 -3.79
CA GLU A 25 -1.25 -15.73 -2.50
C GLU A 25 0.13 -16.36 -2.70
N PHE A 26 0.23 -17.33 -3.62
CA PHE A 26 1.48 -18.01 -3.92
C PHE A 26 2.52 -17.04 -4.48
N VAL A 27 2.16 -16.27 -5.50
CA VAL A 27 3.09 -15.32 -6.14
C VAL A 27 3.54 -14.24 -5.16
N TYR A 28 2.62 -13.65 -4.39
CA TYR A 28 2.97 -12.63 -3.40
C TYR A 28 3.83 -13.19 -2.25
N THR A 29 3.66 -14.46 -1.89
CA THR A 29 4.56 -15.13 -0.94
C THR A 29 5.97 -15.29 -1.52
N VAL A 30 6.09 -15.66 -2.79
CA VAL A 30 7.40 -15.73 -3.48
C VAL A 30 8.05 -14.35 -3.57
N LEU A 31 7.29 -13.31 -3.91
CA LEU A 31 7.79 -11.93 -3.96
C LEU A 31 8.24 -11.43 -2.59
N TRP A 32 7.49 -11.76 -1.53
CA TRP A 32 7.87 -11.46 -0.16
C TRP A 32 9.22 -12.07 0.22
N LEU A 33 9.40 -13.37 -0.02
CA LEU A 33 10.67 -14.06 0.24
C LEU A 33 11.82 -13.46 -0.60
N LEU A 34 11.59 -13.18 -1.87
CA LEU A 34 12.57 -12.54 -2.74
C LEU A 34 12.98 -11.16 -2.21
N SER A 35 12.01 -10.34 -1.79
CA SER A 35 12.27 -9.02 -1.19
C SER A 35 13.08 -9.13 0.11
N PHE A 36 12.84 -10.16 0.91
CA PHE A 36 13.57 -10.42 2.15
C PHE A 36 15.02 -10.83 1.88
N PHE A 37 15.25 -11.75 0.93
CA PHE A 37 16.61 -12.10 0.52
C PHE A 37 17.37 -10.91 -0.08
N CYS A 38 16.69 -10.04 -0.82
CA CYS A 38 17.26 -8.76 -1.27
C CYS A 38 17.64 -7.87 -0.09
N ALA A 39 16.76 -7.73 0.92
CA ALA A 39 17.03 -6.95 2.12
C ALA A 39 18.28 -7.44 2.87
N LEU A 40 18.41 -8.77 3.07
CA LEU A 40 19.57 -9.38 3.70
C LEU A 40 20.87 -9.08 2.92
N ARG A 41 20.81 -9.10 1.58
CA ARG A 41 21.97 -8.80 0.72
C ARG A 41 22.36 -7.33 0.66
N TYR A 42 21.42 -6.40 0.83
CA TYR A 42 21.72 -4.96 0.82
C TYR A 42 22.31 -4.46 2.13
N GLY A 43 22.08 -5.18 3.23
CA GLY A 43 22.63 -4.89 4.55
C GLY A 43 21.57 -4.53 5.58
N SER A 44 21.98 -4.47 6.85
CA SER A 44 21.08 -4.46 8.01
C SER A 44 20.03 -3.35 7.97
N ARG A 45 20.36 -2.13 7.49
CA ARG A 45 19.38 -1.03 7.40
C ARG A 45 18.21 -1.32 6.48
N TYR A 46 18.44 -2.06 5.41
CA TYR A 46 17.38 -2.47 4.49
C TYR A 46 16.50 -3.54 5.12
N VAL A 47 17.09 -4.44 5.92
CA VAL A 47 16.33 -5.39 6.75
C VAL A 47 15.43 -4.65 7.76
N TYR A 48 15.95 -3.63 8.44
CA TYR A 48 15.11 -2.80 9.33
C TYR A 48 14.00 -2.08 8.55
N THR A 49 14.28 -1.52 7.37
CA THR A 49 13.21 -0.92 6.54
C THR A 49 12.16 -1.96 6.14
N TRP A 50 12.57 -3.18 5.81
CA TRP A 50 11.68 -4.30 5.49
C TRP A 50 10.76 -4.63 6.68
N VAL A 51 11.33 -4.74 7.89
CA VAL A 51 10.55 -4.89 9.14
C VAL A 51 9.60 -3.70 9.33
N GLY A 52 10.01 -2.50 8.92
CA GLY A 52 9.18 -1.31 8.96
C GLY A 52 7.97 -1.32 8.07
N VAL A 53 8.12 -1.86 6.87
CA VAL A 53 7.00 -2.05 5.95
C VAL A 53 6.03 -3.09 6.51
N TYR A 54 6.53 -4.14 7.17
CA TYR A 54 5.69 -5.09 7.90
C TYR A 54 4.91 -4.41 9.05
N LEU A 55 5.57 -3.58 9.86
CA LEU A 55 4.91 -2.80 10.92
C LEU A 55 3.89 -1.81 10.37
N LEU A 56 4.22 -1.12 9.26
CA LEU A 56 3.31 -0.23 8.55
C LEU A 56 2.05 -0.99 8.11
N ALA A 57 2.21 -2.17 7.51
CA ALA A 57 1.09 -3.02 7.09
C ALA A 57 0.20 -3.40 8.27
N ILE A 58 0.79 -3.87 9.38
CA ILE A 58 0.04 -4.23 10.59
C ILE A 58 -0.73 -3.01 11.11
N PHE A 59 -0.08 -1.86 11.26
CA PHE A 59 -0.73 -0.68 11.80
C PHE A 59 -1.83 -0.17 10.89
N THR A 60 -1.60 -0.07 9.57
CA THR A 60 -2.62 0.36 8.62
C THR A 60 -3.83 -0.58 8.62
N GLU A 61 -3.62 -1.88 8.57
CA GLU A 61 -4.72 -2.86 8.64
C GLU A 61 -5.39 -2.92 10.01
N SER A 62 -4.72 -2.48 11.08
CA SER A 62 -5.31 -2.47 12.41
C SER A 62 -6.26 -1.29 12.65
N ILE A 63 -6.17 -0.21 11.87
CA ILE A 63 -7.01 1.00 12.03
C ILE A 63 -8.50 0.66 11.93
N LYS A 64 -8.88 -0.29 11.06
CA LYS A 64 -10.28 -0.72 10.87
C LYS A 64 -10.92 -1.37 12.09
N PHE A 65 -10.12 -1.75 13.09
CA PHE A 65 -10.63 -2.26 14.37
C PHE A 65 -10.77 -1.17 15.44
N ALA A 66 -10.18 0.01 15.21
CA ALA A 66 -10.31 1.14 16.13
C ALA A 66 -11.65 1.85 15.95
N ASP A 67 -12.16 1.91 14.71
CA ASP A 67 -13.44 2.52 14.38
C ASP A 67 -14.10 1.77 13.21
N GLU A 68 -15.34 1.34 13.40
CA GLU A 68 -16.14 0.66 12.39
C GLU A 68 -16.43 1.56 11.18
N SER A 69 -16.46 2.88 11.36
CA SER A 69 -16.65 3.85 10.26
C SER A 69 -15.50 3.86 9.24
N ILE A 70 -14.33 3.33 9.63
CA ILE A 70 -13.14 3.23 8.78
C ILE A 70 -13.09 1.87 8.06
N ASN A 71 -13.98 0.94 8.40
CA ASN A 71 -14.03 -0.39 7.78
C ASN A 71 -14.68 -0.35 6.39
N VAL A 72 -13.92 0.12 5.41
CA VAL A 72 -14.36 0.34 4.03
C VAL A 72 -14.12 -0.83 3.08
N MET A 73 -13.39 -1.86 3.52
CA MET A 73 -12.90 -2.93 2.67
C MET A 73 -13.02 -4.29 3.35
N PHE A 74 -13.62 -5.24 2.65
CA PHE A 74 -13.88 -6.60 3.10
C PHE A 74 -13.10 -7.59 2.25
N TYR A 75 -12.19 -8.33 2.87
CA TYR A 75 -11.32 -9.27 2.17
C TYR A 75 -11.97 -10.66 2.04
N SER A 76 -11.70 -11.31 0.91
CA SER A 76 -11.96 -12.73 0.71
C SER A 76 -11.11 -13.57 1.66
N GLN A 77 -11.63 -14.72 2.09
CA GLN A 77 -10.87 -15.62 2.96
C GLN A 77 -9.80 -16.37 2.18
N THR A 78 -8.62 -16.39 2.75
CA THR A 78 -7.42 -17.01 2.19
C THR A 78 -7.03 -18.25 2.98
N VAL A 79 -6.02 -18.99 2.51
CA VAL A 79 -5.48 -20.15 3.22
C VAL A 79 -5.08 -19.78 4.65
N LEU A 80 -4.48 -18.60 4.81
CA LEU A 80 -4.08 -18.03 6.10
C LEU A 80 -4.67 -16.64 6.28
N THR A 81 -5.73 -16.55 7.08
CA THR A 81 -6.37 -15.26 7.41
C THR A 81 -6.21 -14.96 8.90
N ILE A 82 -5.77 -13.76 9.23
CA ILE A 82 -5.51 -13.31 10.60
C ILE A 82 -6.51 -12.22 11.04
N MET A 83 -6.43 -11.83 12.32
CA MET A 83 -7.27 -10.78 12.93
C MET A 83 -8.78 -11.09 12.82
N GLY A 84 -9.17 -12.27 13.29
CA GLY A 84 -10.58 -12.70 13.28
C GLY A 84 -11.15 -12.86 11.88
N MET A 85 -10.36 -13.42 10.96
CA MET A 85 -10.73 -13.66 9.56
C MET A 85 -10.93 -12.39 8.71
N ARG A 86 -10.34 -11.25 9.12
CA ARG A 86 -10.49 -9.97 8.39
C ARG A 86 -9.30 -9.56 7.56
N THR A 87 -8.10 -10.10 7.81
CA THR A 87 -6.88 -9.66 7.11
C THR A 87 -6.11 -10.86 6.58
N PRO A 88 -6.03 -11.05 5.26
CA PRO A 88 -5.22 -12.10 4.66
C PRO A 88 -3.72 -11.94 4.96
N LEU A 89 -3.01 -13.05 5.19
CA LEU A 89 -1.57 -12.99 5.48
C LEU A 89 -0.76 -12.48 4.27
N TYR A 90 -1.13 -12.87 3.05
CA TYR A 90 -0.44 -12.45 1.83
C TYR A 90 -0.54 -10.93 1.59
N LEU A 91 -1.54 -10.26 2.17
CA LEU A 91 -1.64 -8.81 2.15
C LEU A 91 -0.51 -8.20 2.99
N LEU A 92 -0.43 -8.57 4.27
CA LEU A 92 0.54 -8.03 5.23
C LEU A 92 1.99 -8.37 4.86
N CYS A 93 2.23 -9.62 4.48
CA CYS A 93 3.56 -10.09 4.10
C CYS A 93 3.87 -9.79 2.64
N GLY A 94 2.99 -10.11 1.70
CA GLY A 94 3.28 -9.98 0.28
C GLY A 94 3.06 -8.59 -0.28
N ILE A 95 1.81 -8.16 -0.35
CA ILE A 95 1.41 -6.94 -1.07
C ILE A 95 2.15 -5.71 -0.55
N TYR A 96 2.16 -5.47 0.77
CA TYR A 96 2.82 -4.28 1.31
C TYR A 96 4.32 -4.25 0.98
N HIS A 97 5.00 -5.39 0.96
CA HIS A 97 6.42 -5.45 0.61
C HIS A 97 6.63 -5.21 -0.89
N THR A 98 5.84 -5.85 -1.76
CA THR A 98 5.90 -5.62 -3.21
C THR A 98 5.63 -4.16 -3.57
N LEU A 99 4.72 -3.48 -2.88
CA LEU A 99 4.38 -2.09 -3.17
C LEU A 99 5.34 -1.11 -2.49
N PHE A 100 5.45 -1.15 -1.16
CA PHE A 100 6.15 -0.10 -0.39
C PHE A 100 7.65 -0.36 -0.27
N TYR A 101 8.06 -1.60 0.00
CA TYR A 101 9.49 -1.90 0.16
C TYR A 101 10.21 -1.80 -1.18
N THR A 102 9.72 -2.48 -2.22
CA THR A 102 10.33 -2.44 -3.57
C THR A 102 10.36 -1.01 -4.13
N SER A 103 9.28 -0.23 -3.96
CA SER A 103 9.25 1.19 -4.38
C SER A 103 10.32 2.01 -3.65
N TYR A 104 10.45 1.84 -2.33
CA TYR A 104 11.46 2.54 -1.53
C TYR A 104 12.88 2.22 -2.00
N ILE A 105 13.18 0.95 -2.30
CA ILE A 105 14.51 0.55 -2.80
C ILE A 105 14.79 1.15 -4.17
N ILE A 106 13.83 1.10 -5.10
CA ILE A 106 13.98 1.65 -6.45
C ILE A 106 14.24 3.15 -6.37
N VAL A 107 13.45 3.89 -5.59
CA VAL A 107 13.59 5.34 -5.46
C VAL A 107 14.89 5.74 -4.77
N LYS A 108 15.34 4.99 -3.75
CA LYS A 108 16.64 5.23 -3.11
C LYS A 108 17.82 5.09 -4.07
N ARG A 109 17.69 4.32 -5.15
CA ARG A 109 18.73 4.20 -6.19
C ARG A 109 18.81 5.42 -7.11
N ILE A 110 17.73 6.20 -7.21
CA ILE A 110 17.70 7.46 -7.98
C ILE A 110 18.54 8.55 -7.30
N ARG A 111 18.78 8.43 -5.98
CA ARG A 111 19.60 9.36 -5.16
C ARG A 111 19.10 10.80 -5.20
N LEU A 112 17.79 10.98 -5.08
CA LEU A 112 17.19 12.31 -4.95
C LEU A 112 17.41 12.88 -3.54
N LYS A 113 17.14 14.18 -3.36
CA LYS A 113 17.01 14.76 -2.01
C LYS A 113 15.80 14.12 -1.29
N TRP A 114 15.86 14.02 0.04
CA TRP A 114 14.88 13.28 0.85
C TRP A 114 13.40 13.58 0.57
N TRP A 115 13.07 14.85 0.29
CA TRP A 115 11.71 15.28 -0.04
C TRP A 115 11.27 14.81 -1.43
N GLY A 116 12.20 14.76 -2.39
CA GLY A 116 11.97 14.16 -3.71
C GLY A 116 11.88 12.65 -3.65
N GLU A 117 12.72 12.00 -2.83
CA GLU A 117 12.62 10.55 -2.59
C GLU A 117 11.28 10.16 -1.95
N ALA A 118 10.78 10.97 -1.01
CA ALA A 118 9.47 10.72 -0.42
C ALA A 118 8.36 10.81 -1.48
N ALA A 119 8.30 11.90 -2.25
CA ALA A 119 7.29 12.08 -3.29
C ALA A 119 7.38 11.02 -4.40
N ALA A 120 8.60 10.67 -4.84
CA ALA A 120 8.81 9.61 -5.84
C ALA A 120 8.35 8.24 -5.32
N ASN A 121 8.55 7.95 -4.03
CA ASN A 121 8.07 6.72 -3.43
C ASN A 121 6.54 6.63 -3.48
N GLY A 122 5.82 7.69 -3.13
CA GLY A 122 4.37 7.74 -3.23
C GLY A 122 3.85 7.55 -4.65
N LEU A 123 4.47 8.21 -5.64
CA LEU A 123 4.11 8.04 -7.06
C LEU A 123 4.29 6.59 -7.52
N LEU A 124 5.42 5.97 -7.19
CA LEU A 124 5.71 4.61 -7.60
C LEU A 124 4.84 3.60 -6.85
N VAL A 125 4.53 3.82 -5.56
CA VAL A 125 3.54 3.01 -4.82
C VAL A 125 2.16 3.11 -5.47
N CYS A 126 1.73 4.32 -5.84
CA CYS A 126 0.47 4.52 -6.57
C CYS A 126 0.45 3.70 -7.86
N LEU A 127 1.51 3.81 -8.68
CA LEU A 127 1.64 3.09 -9.95
C LEU A 127 1.60 1.56 -9.77
N LEU A 128 2.34 1.04 -8.80
CA LEU A 128 2.37 -0.40 -8.50
C LEU A 128 1.02 -0.89 -7.96
N SER A 129 0.29 -0.06 -7.22
CA SER A 129 -1.01 -0.41 -6.66
C SER A 129 -2.13 -0.50 -7.68
N LEU A 130 -2.07 0.25 -8.79
CA LEU A 130 -3.13 0.30 -9.82
C LEU A 130 -3.58 -1.09 -10.33
N PRO A 131 -2.70 -1.94 -10.89
CA PRO A 131 -3.11 -3.23 -11.42
C PRO A 131 -3.66 -4.16 -10.32
N LEU A 132 -3.09 -4.09 -9.11
CA LEU A 132 -3.56 -4.82 -7.95
C LEU A 132 -4.99 -4.42 -7.57
N GLN A 133 -5.26 -3.12 -7.50
CA GLN A 133 -6.59 -2.61 -7.15
C GLN A 133 -7.62 -2.95 -8.22
N MET A 134 -7.26 -2.82 -9.50
CA MET A 134 -8.17 -3.13 -10.59
C MET A 134 -8.53 -4.63 -10.64
N MET A 135 -7.53 -5.52 -10.51
CA MET A 135 -7.81 -6.95 -10.56
C MET A 135 -8.40 -7.48 -9.27
N GLY A 136 -7.95 -6.99 -8.10
CA GLY A 136 -8.45 -7.44 -6.81
C GLY A 136 -9.95 -7.16 -6.62
N THR A 137 -10.42 -6.04 -7.14
CA THR A 137 -11.85 -5.69 -7.11
C THR A 137 -12.67 -6.51 -8.10
N LYS A 138 -12.20 -6.63 -9.35
CA LYS A 138 -12.88 -7.42 -10.39
C LYS A 138 -12.91 -8.92 -10.09
N LEU A 139 -11.86 -9.45 -9.49
CA LEU A 139 -11.74 -10.86 -9.12
C LEU A 139 -12.17 -11.13 -7.67
N LEU A 140 -12.84 -10.18 -7.01
CA LEU A 140 -13.42 -10.34 -5.67
C LEU A 140 -12.43 -10.78 -4.58
N TRP A 141 -11.15 -10.39 -4.69
CA TRP A 141 -10.16 -10.54 -3.63
C TRP A 141 -10.52 -9.67 -2.43
N TRP A 142 -11.12 -8.51 -2.70
CA TRP A 142 -11.81 -7.70 -1.71
C TRP A 142 -12.98 -6.97 -2.36
N GLN A 143 -13.90 -6.56 -1.51
CA GLN A 143 -15.06 -5.76 -1.85
C GLN A 143 -15.01 -4.45 -1.10
N TRP A 144 -15.50 -3.39 -1.75
CA TRP A 144 -15.68 -2.09 -1.12
C TRP A 144 -17.02 -2.01 -0.43
N TYR A 145 -17.09 -1.23 0.64
CA TYR A 145 -18.35 -0.92 1.29
C TYR A 145 -19.22 -0.08 0.33
N ASN A 146 -20.38 -0.61 -0.07
CA ASN A 146 -21.21 0.01 -1.11
C ASN A 146 -21.93 1.28 -0.63
N GLY A 147 -22.00 1.51 0.67
CA GLY A 147 -22.61 2.71 1.24
C GLY A 147 -21.69 3.93 1.24
N ASP A 148 -20.38 3.76 1.35
CA ASP A 148 -19.54 4.88 1.79
C ASP A 148 -19.50 6.01 0.72
N PRO A 149 -19.97 7.23 1.05
CA PRO A 149 -19.95 8.35 0.11
C PRO A 149 -18.54 8.70 -0.37
N ARG A 150 -17.50 8.37 0.41
CA ARG A 150 -16.09 8.57 0.02
C ARG A 150 -15.70 7.69 -1.17
N LEU A 151 -16.38 6.56 -1.38
CA LEU A 151 -16.00 5.55 -2.38
C LEU A 151 -16.79 5.64 -3.69
N ILE A 152 -17.75 6.58 -3.79
CA ILE A 152 -18.63 6.74 -4.96
C ILE A 152 -17.84 6.92 -6.26
N ASN A 153 -16.79 7.74 -6.22
CA ASN A 153 -16.01 8.09 -7.39
C ASN A 153 -14.95 7.00 -7.69
N THR A 154 -15.24 6.18 -8.71
CA THR A 154 -14.40 5.04 -9.07
C THR A 154 -13.77 5.16 -10.47
N PHE A 155 -12.63 4.49 -10.65
CA PHE A 155 -11.96 4.27 -11.93
C PHE A 155 -11.77 2.76 -12.11
N TYR A 156 -12.43 2.17 -13.11
CA TYR A 156 -12.48 0.71 -13.30
C TYR A 156 -12.85 -0.07 -12.02
N SER A 157 -13.90 0.37 -11.31
CA SER A 157 -14.38 -0.24 -10.06
C SER A 157 -13.45 -0.07 -8.85
N VAL A 158 -12.40 0.75 -8.99
CA VAL A 158 -11.50 1.12 -7.89
C VAL A 158 -11.82 2.54 -7.41
N PRO A 159 -12.16 2.75 -6.13
CA PRO A 159 -12.29 4.08 -5.56
C PRO A 159 -11.00 4.88 -5.70
N LEU A 160 -11.09 6.07 -6.29
CA LEU A 160 -9.93 6.94 -6.53
C LEU A 160 -9.24 7.36 -5.22
N VAL A 161 -10.04 7.48 -4.16
CA VAL A 161 -9.63 7.77 -2.79
C VAL A 161 -8.64 6.72 -2.26
N VAL A 162 -8.83 5.44 -2.61
CA VAL A 162 -7.93 4.36 -2.21
C VAL A 162 -6.58 4.51 -2.89
N LEU A 163 -6.54 4.82 -4.18
CA LEU A 163 -5.27 5.03 -4.91
C LEU A 163 -4.48 6.19 -4.30
N ALA A 164 -5.16 7.26 -3.92
CA ALA A 164 -4.55 8.36 -3.20
C ALA A 164 -4.00 7.95 -1.83
N TRP A 165 -4.74 7.13 -1.08
CA TRP A 165 -4.31 6.62 0.23
C TRP A 165 -2.97 5.89 0.14
N TYR A 166 -2.81 4.99 -0.84
CA TYR A 166 -1.55 4.30 -1.08
C TYR A 166 -0.40 5.27 -1.43
N ALA A 167 -0.68 6.28 -2.25
CA ALA A 167 0.31 7.30 -2.62
C ALA A 167 0.77 8.12 -1.39
N VAL A 168 -0.16 8.64 -0.58
CA VAL A 168 0.17 9.44 0.61
C VAL A 168 0.85 8.61 1.69
N LEU A 169 0.46 7.34 1.85
CA LEU A 169 1.08 6.44 2.80
C LEU A 169 2.52 6.13 2.41
N GLY A 170 2.79 5.89 1.11
CA GLY A 170 4.13 5.67 0.59
C GLY A 170 5.05 6.87 0.81
N THR A 171 4.57 8.07 0.48
CA THR A 171 5.31 9.32 0.73
C THR A 171 5.58 9.53 2.21
N SER A 172 4.55 9.36 3.05
CA SER A 172 4.63 9.59 4.49
C SER A 172 5.59 8.63 5.18
N PHE A 173 5.60 7.35 4.80
CA PHE A 173 6.53 6.38 5.34
C PHE A 173 7.99 6.71 5.00
N SER A 174 8.27 7.04 3.73
CA SER A 174 9.63 7.41 3.30
C SER A 174 10.12 8.68 4.01
N ALA A 175 9.28 9.70 4.11
CA ALA A 175 9.58 10.94 4.83
C ALA A 175 9.82 10.69 6.33
N SER A 176 8.93 9.94 6.98
CA SER A 176 9.05 9.62 8.41
C SER A 176 10.32 8.84 8.71
N LEU A 177 10.62 7.84 7.88
CA LEU A 177 11.84 7.03 8.03
C LEU A 177 13.11 7.87 7.89
N TYR A 178 13.13 8.84 6.97
CA TYR A 178 14.22 9.80 6.87
C TYR A 178 14.34 10.66 8.13
N LEU A 179 13.24 11.22 8.63
CA LEU A 179 13.24 12.09 9.82
C LEU A 179 13.75 11.35 11.05
N PHE A 180 13.25 10.15 11.34
CA PHE A 180 13.71 9.35 12.47
C PHE A 180 15.18 8.95 12.33
N ARG A 181 15.60 8.47 11.15
CA ARG A 181 17.01 8.09 10.95
C ARG A 181 17.95 9.29 11.08
N LYS A 182 17.59 10.45 10.53
CA LYS A 182 18.39 11.67 10.64
C LYS A 182 18.46 12.19 12.08
N GLY A 183 17.37 12.07 12.85
CA GLY A 183 17.30 12.57 14.21
C GLY A 183 18.04 11.69 15.23
N PHE A 184 17.93 10.37 15.11
CA PHE A 184 18.38 9.42 16.14
C PHE A 184 19.62 8.59 15.76
N LEU A 185 19.95 8.50 14.47
CA LEU A 185 21.00 7.63 13.96
C LEU A 185 22.06 8.42 13.21
N ARG A 186 23.27 7.84 13.13
CA ARG A 186 24.37 8.37 12.31
C ARG A 186 24.20 7.95 10.86
N GLU A 187 24.95 8.55 9.94
CA GLU A 187 24.92 8.15 8.54
C GLU A 187 25.46 6.73 8.31
N GLU A 188 26.38 6.25 9.15
CA GLU A 188 26.90 4.89 9.11
C GLU A 188 26.14 3.95 10.07
N TYR A 189 25.97 2.69 9.64
CA TYR A 189 25.30 1.68 10.45
C TYR A 189 26.21 1.19 11.59
N ASP A 190 25.67 1.17 12.81
CA ASP A 190 26.34 0.64 14.01
C ASP A 190 25.47 -0.45 14.62
N TRP A 191 26.00 -1.68 14.68
CA TRP A 191 25.30 -2.86 15.20
C TRP A 191 24.87 -2.67 16.67
N LYS A 192 25.62 -1.88 17.45
CA LYS A 192 25.29 -1.62 18.86
C LYS A 192 23.99 -0.84 19.02
N ARG A 193 23.53 -0.16 17.97
CA ARG A 193 22.31 0.66 17.95
C ARG A 193 21.14 -0.04 17.28
N PHE A 194 21.14 -1.38 17.22
CA PHE A 194 20.04 -2.16 16.63
C PHE A 194 18.67 -1.81 17.24
N ALA A 195 18.60 -1.58 18.55
CA ALA A 195 17.37 -1.18 19.23
C ALA A 195 16.88 0.20 18.73
N THR A 196 17.80 1.15 18.55
CA THR A 196 17.47 2.48 18.02
C THR A 196 17.01 2.40 16.56
N GLU A 197 17.61 1.54 15.73
CA GLU A 197 17.12 1.28 14.36
C GLU A 197 15.71 0.72 14.36
N PHE A 198 15.40 -0.24 15.25
CA PHE A 198 14.04 -0.74 15.41
C PHE A 198 13.07 0.35 15.86
N PHE A 199 13.41 1.16 16.87
CA PHE A 199 12.58 2.28 17.32
C PHE A 199 12.36 3.33 16.24
N CYS A 200 13.37 3.64 15.43
CA CYS A 200 13.23 4.56 14.31
C CYS A 200 12.21 4.07 13.29
N VAL A 201 12.27 2.78 12.98
CA VAL A 201 11.38 2.17 12.02
C VAL A 201 9.95 2.02 12.55
N PHE A 202 9.80 1.60 13.81
CA PHE A 202 8.52 1.53 14.49
C PHE A 202 7.86 2.92 14.57
N GLY A 203 8.61 3.92 15.02
CA GLY A 203 8.15 5.31 15.06
C GLY A 203 7.82 5.85 13.68
N ALA A 204 8.61 5.49 12.66
CA ALA A 204 8.34 5.89 11.29
C ALA A 204 7.03 5.29 10.75
N ALA A 205 6.72 4.03 11.07
CA ALA A 205 5.47 3.40 10.66
C ALA A 205 4.24 4.08 11.30
N LEU A 206 4.31 4.43 12.60
CA LEU A 206 3.23 5.16 13.27
C LEU A 206 3.07 6.60 12.74
N LEU A 207 4.18 7.34 12.64
CA LEU A 207 4.16 8.72 12.14
C LEU A 207 3.69 8.77 10.68
N ALA A 208 4.00 7.74 9.88
CA ALA A 208 3.54 7.64 8.51
C ALA A 208 2.01 7.67 8.41
N ILE A 209 1.31 6.98 9.32
CA ILE A 209 -0.16 6.97 9.34
C ILE A 209 -0.70 8.35 9.69
N CYS A 210 -0.11 9.03 10.68
CA CYS A 210 -0.52 10.39 11.06
C CYS A 210 -0.30 11.38 9.90
N LEU A 211 0.87 11.34 9.25
CA LEU A 211 1.19 12.21 8.12
C LEU A 211 0.36 11.87 6.87
N ALA A 212 0.06 10.59 6.63
CA ALA A 212 -0.80 10.16 5.54
C ALA A 212 -2.23 10.66 5.75
N THR A 213 -2.74 10.56 6.98
CA THR A 213 -4.06 11.09 7.36
C THR A 213 -4.10 12.61 7.20
N LEU A 214 -3.06 13.33 7.63
CA LEU A 214 -2.98 14.78 7.44
C LEU A 214 -2.99 15.17 5.95
N GLN A 215 -2.20 14.47 5.12
CA GLN A 215 -2.20 14.70 3.67
C GLN A 215 -3.54 14.37 3.04
N TYR A 216 -4.16 13.27 3.45
CA TYR A 216 -5.50 12.88 3.03
C TYR A 216 -6.53 13.97 3.36
N ILE A 217 -6.47 14.55 4.56
CA ILE A 217 -7.39 15.62 4.95
C ILE A 217 -7.24 16.83 4.03
N ILE A 218 -6.00 17.27 3.82
CA ILE A 218 -5.69 18.47 3.02
C ILE A 218 -6.13 18.29 1.57
N PHE A 219 -5.78 17.17 0.95
CA PHE A 219 -6.00 16.97 -0.48
C PHE A 219 -7.37 16.37 -0.79
N PHE A 220 -7.88 15.47 0.04
CA PHE A 220 -9.12 14.73 -0.24
C PHE A 220 -10.28 15.18 0.63
N HIS A 221 -10.17 15.18 1.97
CA HIS A 221 -11.32 15.47 2.81
C HIS A 221 -11.93 16.86 2.54
N ILE A 222 -11.10 17.89 2.43
CA ILE A 222 -11.59 19.25 2.15
C ILE A 222 -12.24 19.32 0.75
N LEU A 223 -11.55 18.85 -0.29
CA LEU A 223 -12.02 19.01 -1.67
C LEU A 223 -13.17 18.06 -2.03
N HIS A 224 -13.05 16.80 -1.66
CA HIS A 224 -14.00 15.75 -1.99
C HIS A 224 -15.17 15.70 -1.00
N ASP A 225 -14.92 15.65 0.30
CA ASP A 225 -15.99 15.38 1.27
C ASP A 225 -16.75 16.66 1.65
N ILE A 226 -16.07 17.82 1.77
CA ILE A 226 -16.72 19.10 2.11
C ILE A 226 -17.23 19.80 0.85
N PHE A 227 -16.37 19.99 -0.16
CA PHE A 227 -16.75 20.70 -1.39
C PHE A 227 -17.42 19.81 -2.45
N GLN A 228 -17.53 18.50 -2.22
CA GLN A 228 -18.20 17.56 -3.15
C GLN A 228 -17.62 17.59 -4.57
N ILE A 229 -16.32 17.90 -4.69
CA ILE A 229 -15.60 17.86 -5.96
C ILE A 229 -15.30 16.42 -6.33
N HIS A 230 -15.51 16.04 -7.59
CA HIS A 230 -15.22 14.70 -8.09
C HIS A 230 -13.76 14.28 -7.77
N SER A 231 -13.57 13.06 -7.23
CA SER A 231 -12.27 12.58 -6.69
C SER A 231 -11.08 12.62 -7.68
N ILE A 232 -11.34 12.71 -8.99
CA ILE A 232 -10.27 12.80 -9.99
C ILE A 232 -9.44 14.08 -9.86
N PHE A 233 -10.06 15.20 -9.47
CA PHE A 233 -9.38 16.48 -9.32
C PHE A 233 -8.40 16.48 -8.13
N PRO A 234 -8.79 16.11 -6.89
CA PRO A 234 -7.86 16.02 -5.78
C PRO A 234 -6.76 14.98 -6.01
N LEU A 235 -7.07 13.84 -6.66
CA LEU A 235 -6.04 12.86 -7.04
C LEU A 235 -5.02 13.46 -8.01
N THR A 236 -5.49 14.11 -9.07
CA THR A 236 -4.61 14.71 -10.09
C THR A 236 -3.76 15.82 -9.46
N LEU A 237 -4.34 16.64 -8.58
CA LEU A 237 -3.62 17.67 -7.85
C LEU A 237 -2.51 17.07 -6.97
N LEU A 238 -2.82 16.03 -6.20
CA LEU A 238 -1.85 15.32 -5.36
C LEU A 238 -0.68 14.78 -6.20
N LEU A 239 -0.99 14.05 -7.27
CA LEU A 239 0.01 13.46 -8.16
C LEU A 239 0.86 14.53 -8.86
N PHE A 240 0.24 15.65 -9.26
CA PHE A 240 0.93 16.78 -9.87
C PHE A 240 1.90 17.46 -8.88
N VAL A 241 1.47 17.69 -7.64
CA VAL A 241 2.34 18.23 -6.58
C VAL A 241 3.53 17.28 -6.33
N TYR A 242 3.30 15.97 -6.28
CA TYR A 242 4.37 15.00 -6.15
C TYR A 242 5.31 15.01 -7.37
N ALA A 243 4.78 15.05 -8.59
CA ALA A 243 5.59 15.08 -9.81
C ALA A 243 6.47 16.35 -9.88
N ILE A 244 5.93 17.52 -9.54
CA ILE A 244 6.71 18.76 -9.44
C ILE A 244 7.79 18.62 -8.38
N THR A 245 7.47 18.03 -7.24
CA THR A 245 8.41 17.81 -6.13
C THR A 245 9.56 16.91 -6.58
N VAL A 246 9.27 15.82 -7.28
CA VAL A 246 10.30 14.93 -7.86
C VAL A 246 11.13 15.67 -8.90
N LEU A 247 10.50 16.40 -9.82
CA LEU A 247 11.19 17.14 -10.87
C LEU A 247 12.14 18.20 -10.28
N LYS A 248 11.67 18.98 -9.30
CA LYS A 248 12.51 19.95 -8.57
C LYS A 248 13.67 19.24 -7.86
N ALA A 249 13.44 18.08 -7.26
CA ALA A 249 14.51 17.34 -6.59
C ALA A 249 15.56 16.84 -7.58
N LEU A 250 15.12 16.36 -8.75
CA LEU A 250 15.98 15.87 -9.83
C LEU A 250 16.84 16.99 -10.42
N LEU A 251 16.23 18.16 -10.69
CA LEU A 251 16.94 19.34 -11.18
C LEU A 251 18.01 19.80 -10.18
N ASN A 252 17.65 19.85 -8.89
CA ASN A 252 18.59 20.24 -7.84
C ASN A 252 19.71 19.22 -7.64
N SER A 253 19.43 17.90 -7.74
CA SER A 253 20.48 16.89 -7.64
C SER A 253 21.42 16.91 -8.83
N LYS A 254 20.90 17.12 -10.05
CA LYS A 254 21.72 17.22 -11.26
C LYS A 254 22.65 18.43 -11.19
N MET A 255 22.13 19.57 -10.76
CA MET A 255 22.92 20.78 -10.53
C MET A 255 24.03 20.53 -9.49
N ASP A 256 23.74 19.84 -8.39
CA ASP A 256 24.74 19.49 -7.37
C ASP A 256 25.83 18.55 -7.95
N TYR A 257 25.47 17.57 -8.79
CA TYR A 257 26.44 16.70 -9.48
C TYR A 257 27.30 17.48 -10.48
N ASP A 258 26.72 18.31 -11.34
CA ASP A 258 27.45 19.09 -12.35
C ASP A 258 28.45 20.09 -11.69
N LEU A 259 28.12 20.61 -10.49
CA LEU A 259 29.01 21.45 -9.68
C LEU A 259 30.15 20.67 -8.99
N LEU A 260 29.97 19.38 -8.71
CA LEU A 260 30.97 18.50 -8.10
C LEU A 260 31.86 17.81 -9.14
N ASP A 261 31.34 17.59 -10.36
CA ASP A 261 32.05 16.97 -11.50
C ASP A 261 33.16 17.88 -12.06
N THR A 262 33.11 19.19 -11.78
CA THR A 262 34.23 20.11 -12.02
C THR A 262 35.39 19.93 -11.03
N GLY A 263 35.28 19.01 -10.05
CA GLY A 263 36.22 18.92 -8.93
C GLY A 263 36.77 17.55 -8.55
N LYS A 264 36.13 16.40 -8.81
CA LYS A 264 36.62 15.10 -8.28
C LYS A 264 36.27 13.86 -9.11
N ASP A 265 37.19 13.51 -10.00
CA ASP A 265 37.31 12.23 -10.75
C ASP A 265 37.65 10.99 -9.89
N GLN A 266 37.24 10.94 -8.62
CA GLN A 266 37.59 9.80 -7.75
C GLN A 266 36.47 9.48 -6.77
N LEU A 267 35.60 8.52 -7.11
CA LEU A 267 34.80 7.84 -6.09
C LEU A 267 34.46 6.39 -6.46
N ILE A 268 35.32 5.49 -5.99
CA ILE A 268 35.05 4.11 -5.55
C ILE A 268 34.11 3.31 -6.47
N GLU A 269 34.72 2.58 -7.38
CA GLU A 269 34.08 1.54 -8.19
C GLU A 269 33.52 0.42 -7.29
N ILE A 270 32.23 0.47 -7.01
CA ILE A 270 31.49 -0.75 -6.63
C ILE A 270 31.53 -1.65 -7.88
N PRO A 271 31.98 -2.91 -7.81
CA PRO A 271 32.10 -3.78 -8.97
C PRO A 271 30.75 -3.86 -9.71
N LEU A 272 30.78 -3.48 -10.99
CA LEU A 272 29.61 -3.32 -11.87
C LEU A 272 28.66 -4.54 -11.83
N GLY A 273 29.22 -5.74 -11.64
CA GLY A 273 28.49 -7.01 -11.54
C GLY A 273 27.51 -7.09 -10.37
N GLU A 274 27.91 -6.68 -9.16
CA GLU A 274 26.99 -6.69 -8.00
C GLU A 274 25.91 -5.61 -8.10
N ARG A 275 26.20 -4.49 -8.76
CA ARG A 275 25.23 -3.41 -8.97
C ARG A 275 24.14 -3.87 -9.95
N CYS A 276 24.52 -4.57 -11.02
CA CYS A 276 23.59 -5.18 -11.98
C CYS A 276 22.69 -6.24 -11.32
N ILE A 277 23.26 -7.24 -10.63
CA ILE A 277 22.47 -8.33 -10.00
C ILE A 277 21.42 -7.77 -9.03
N ARG A 278 21.79 -6.74 -8.27
CA ARG A 278 20.90 -6.07 -7.32
C ARG A 278 19.80 -5.26 -8.00
N ALA A 279 20.07 -4.62 -9.13
CA ALA A 279 19.04 -3.92 -9.91
C ALA A 279 18.07 -4.91 -10.58
N PHE A 280 18.58 -6.05 -11.06
CA PHE A 280 17.76 -7.10 -11.67
C PHE A 280 16.71 -7.64 -10.69
N ALA A 281 17.05 -7.87 -9.42
CA ALA A 281 16.10 -8.47 -8.47
C ALA A 281 14.85 -7.61 -8.23
N GLU A 282 14.99 -6.29 -8.03
CA GLU A 282 13.83 -5.40 -7.84
C GLU A 282 13.00 -5.28 -9.11
N ILE A 283 13.67 -5.19 -10.26
CA ILE A 283 12.99 -5.15 -11.56
C ILE A 283 12.25 -6.48 -11.81
N SER A 284 12.81 -7.62 -11.39
CA SER A 284 12.13 -8.92 -11.46
C SER A 284 10.89 -8.96 -10.57
N ILE A 285 10.94 -8.41 -9.34
CA ILE A 285 9.75 -8.30 -8.47
C ILE A 285 8.65 -7.50 -9.17
N VAL A 286 9.00 -6.32 -9.70
CA VAL A 286 8.05 -5.45 -10.42
C VAL A 286 7.53 -6.14 -11.69
N ALA A 287 8.40 -6.81 -12.45
CA ALA A 287 8.02 -7.51 -13.67
C ALA A 287 7.07 -8.68 -13.38
N ILE A 288 7.35 -9.51 -12.37
CA ILE A 288 6.47 -10.60 -11.94
C ILE A 288 5.13 -10.03 -11.46
N HIS A 289 5.14 -8.94 -10.69
CA HIS A 289 3.93 -8.24 -10.26
C HIS A 289 3.07 -7.82 -11.45
N PHE A 290 3.60 -7.06 -12.41
CA PHE A 290 2.82 -6.65 -13.58
C PHE A 290 2.41 -7.84 -14.46
N LEU A 291 3.30 -8.83 -14.65
CA LEU A 291 3.01 -10.02 -15.44
C LEU A 291 1.85 -10.82 -14.84
N LEU A 292 1.82 -11.00 -13.51
CA LEU A 292 0.70 -11.65 -12.82
C LEU A 292 -0.63 -10.98 -13.18
N HIS A 293 -0.73 -9.66 -13.04
CA HIS A 293 -1.99 -8.95 -13.29
C HIS A 293 -2.36 -8.93 -14.77
N MET A 294 -1.38 -8.87 -15.67
CA MET A 294 -1.61 -9.01 -17.12
C MET A 294 -2.16 -10.40 -17.47
N LEU A 295 -1.56 -11.46 -16.93
CA LEU A 295 -2.03 -12.84 -17.14
C LEU A 295 -3.43 -13.03 -16.55
N LEU A 296 -3.68 -12.52 -15.35
CA LEU A 296 -5.01 -12.59 -14.74
C LEU A 296 -6.06 -11.85 -15.58
N ALA A 297 -5.73 -10.68 -16.15
CA ALA A 297 -6.63 -9.93 -17.01
C ALA A 297 -7.00 -10.66 -18.31
N VAL A 298 -6.08 -11.47 -18.86
CA VAL A 298 -6.30 -12.23 -20.10
C VAL A 298 -7.00 -13.56 -19.85
N PHE A 299 -6.65 -14.27 -18.78
CA PHE A 299 -7.06 -15.66 -18.56
C PHE A 299 -8.15 -15.86 -17.51
N SER A 300 -8.49 -14.83 -16.71
CA SER A 300 -9.50 -14.96 -15.65
C SER A 300 -10.83 -14.37 -16.08
N SER A 301 -11.92 -15.09 -15.80
CA SER A 301 -13.29 -14.61 -16.00
C SER A 301 -13.92 -14.29 -14.64
N PRO A 302 -14.31 -13.03 -14.37
CA PRO A 302 -14.86 -12.65 -13.06
C PRO A 302 -16.20 -13.34 -12.75
N GLU A 303 -16.96 -13.72 -13.78
CA GLU A 303 -18.27 -14.40 -13.66
C GLU A 303 -18.18 -15.79 -13.01
N ASN A 304 -17.00 -16.42 -13.06
CA ASN A 304 -16.79 -17.77 -12.53
C ASN A 304 -16.26 -17.77 -11.09
N ILE A 305 -16.10 -16.59 -10.47
CA ILE A 305 -15.45 -16.47 -9.15
C ILE A 305 -16.50 -16.35 -8.06
N ILE A 306 -16.36 -17.21 -7.04
CA ILE A 306 -17.20 -17.19 -5.84
C ILE A 306 -16.31 -16.79 -4.66
N SER A 307 -16.50 -15.57 -4.17
CA SER A 307 -15.82 -15.04 -2.99
C SER A 307 -16.51 -15.53 -1.73
N GLU A 308 -15.79 -16.29 -0.93
CA GLU A 308 -16.25 -16.78 0.37
C GLU A 308 -15.52 -15.98 1.44
N GLY A 309 -16.25 -15.21 2.23
CA GLY A 309 -15.62 -14.30 3.17
C GLY A 309 -16.59 -13.67 4.16
N ILE A 310 -16.04 -12.75 4.96
CA ILE A 310 -16.88 -11.81 5.69
C ILE A 310 -17.29 -10.75 4.66
N HIS A 311 -18.58 -10.65 4.40
CA HIS A 311 -19.15 -9.63 3.52
C HIS A 311 -19.80 -8.54 4.36
N GLN A 312 -20.10 -7.41 3.71
CA GLN A 312 -20.97 -6.40 4.29
C GLN A 312 -22.28 -7.06 4.76
N ALA A 313 -22.66 -6.82 6.01
CA ALA A 313 -23.92 -7.32 6.54
C ALA A 313 -25.08 -6.72 5.74
N VAL A 314 -26.03 -7.56 5.32
CA VAL A 314 -27.26 -7.10 4.67
C VAL A 314 -28.24 -6.73 5.78
N GLY A 315 -28.46 -5.43 6.00
CA GLY A 315 -29.44 -4.98 6.99
C GLY A 315 -30.87 -4.90 6.43
N SER A 316 -31.82 -4.61 7.32
CA SER A 316 -33.25 -4.50 7.00
C SER A 316 -33.51 -3.39 5.98
N CYS A 317 -34.28 -3.67 4.92
CA CYS A 317 -34.70 -2.67 3.94
C CYS A 317 -35.41 -1.50 4.64
N GLY A 318 -34.88 -0.28 4.47
CA GLY A 318 -35.52 0.95 4.96
C GLY A 318 -34.96 1.54 6.27
N GLU A 319 -34.00 0.88 6.92
CA GLU A 319 -33.32 1.46 8.08
C GLU A 319 -32.10 2.29 7.66
N MET A 320 -31.90 3.45 8.31
CA MET A 320 -30.72 4.28 8.08
C MET A 320 -29.72 4.09 9.22
N GLU A 321 -28.52 3.62 8.90
CA GLU A 321 -27.37 3.62 9.80
C GLU A 321 -26.73 5.00 9.84
N GLN A 322 -26.30 5.40 11.04
CA GLN A 322 -25.51 6.61 11.23
C GLN A 322 -24.05 6.29 10.93
N ILE A 323 -23.52 6.89 9.87
CA ILE A 323 -22.09 6.84 9.58
C ILE A 323 -21.46 8.08 10.20
N PHE A 324 -20.55 7.86 11.14
CA PHE A 324 -19.75 8.92 11.70
C PHE A 324 -18.56 9.16 10.78
N SER A 325 -18.40 10.40 10.31
CA SER A 325 -17.10 10.79 9.77
C SER A 325 -16.07 10.78 10.91
N PRO A 326 -14.77 10.62 10.61
CA PRO A 326 -13.70 10.72 11.61
C PRO A 326 -13.66 12.05 12.39
N PHE A 327 -14.48 13.03 12.01
CA PHE A 327 -14.60 14.36 12.60
C PHE A 327 -15.99 14.65 13.18
N GLY A 328 -16.84 13.63 13.38
CA GLY A 328 -18.13 13.79 14.06
C GLY A 328 -19.25 14.39 13.19
N LEU A 329 -19.08 14.42 11.86
CA LEU A 329 -20.22 14.67 10.97
C LEU A 329 -21.06 13.40 10.91
N VAL A 330 -22.33 13.53 11.30
CA VAL A 330 -23.31 12.44 11.24
C VAL A 330 -23.91 12.40 9.85
N GLY A 331 -23.59 11.36 9.09
CA GLY A 331 -24.32 10.98 7.87
C GLY A 331 -25.37 9.93 8.19
N PHE A 332 -26.49 9.94 7.47
CA PHE A 332 -27.50 8.87 7.53
C PHE A 332 -27.48 8.10 6.22
N GLN A 333 -27.54 6.77 6.28
CA GLN A 333 -27.54 5.96 5.07
C GLN A 333 -28.29 4.63 5.21
N PHE A 334 -28.97 4.21 4.13
CA PHE A 334 -29.64 2.91 4.05
C PHE A 334 -28.69 1.72 4.26
N THR A 335 -29.12 0.79 5.10
CA THR A 335 -28.43 -0.46 5.47
C THR A 335 -28.32 -1.52 4.37
N SER A 336 -28.95 -1.33 3.20
CA SER A 336 -29.14 -2.39 2.20
C SER A 336 -28.71 -2.03 0.78
N LEU A 337 -28.17 -3.02 0.06
CA LEU A 337 -28.09 -3.04 -1.41
C LEU A 337 -29.51 -2.90 -2.01
N LEU A 338 -29.74 -1.82 -2.76
CA LEU A 338 -31.03 -1.55 -3.43
C LEU A 338 -31.50 -2.70 -4.34
N SER A 339 -30.61 -3.57 -4.83
CA SER A 339 -30.99 -4.67 -5.72
C SER A 339 -31.77 -5.80 -5.03
N THR A 340 -31.62 -5.97 -3.72
CA THR A 340 -32.36 -7.01 -2.96
C THR A 340 -33.71 -6.53 -2.44
N CYS A 341 -33.94 -5.23 -2.28
CA CYS A 341 -35.24 -4.71 -1.82
C CYS A 341 -36.30 -4.62 -2.92
N ASN A 342 -35.92 -4.63 -4.21
CA ASN A 342 -36.86 -4.61 -5.34
C ASN A 342 -37.36 -6.01 -5.75
N LEU A 343 -37.01 -7.06 -4.99
CA LEU A 343 -37.39 -8.46 -5.24
C LEU A 343 -38.34 -9.03 -4.17
N LEU A 344 -38.76 -8.21 -3.20
CA LEU A 344 -39.84 -8.46 -2.24
C LEU A 344 -40.99 -7.48 -2.54
#